data_AF-A0A2V5JGA9-F1
#
_entry.id   AF-A0A2V5JGA9-F1
#
_cell.length_a   1.000
_cell.length_b   1.000
_cell.length_c   1.000
_cell.angle_alpha   90.00
_cell.angle_beta   90.00
_cell.angle_gamma   90.00
#
_symmetry.space_group_name_H-M   'P 1'
#
loop_
_entity.id
_entity.type
_entity.pdbx_description
1 polymer ?
#
loop_
_entity_poly.entity_id
_entity_poly.type
_entity_poly.pdbx_seq_one_letter_code
_entity_poly.pdbx_strand_id
1 'polypeptide(L)'
;MGSVFVDPVCPDTLAFRGSALAAWDDLAKSKSNTELLKKAHEMWCGDKCPEDVSCGFLHYNRETPVPGKPQAPMPRFNQRTASVFRATGGTHYAPNVIKHNQINLWPVLYEVLRRVDATTRVGGLIHCDYTNWSGLNDSTMDSQVARAFRDTIQYMAIYNGKIHSIHDVAVQYVAMGTCVDELCIPPLDLINERYRQYGLSGRDIIDQMVKEGWKQDATHALLTEVRQFIYQYVEKVDYHFGNTIHETLNTTAPVWDGALWHTNSGNIYGMNLVIQHAVDVGPCTYGWIYDSAICDTIAMSLGKSATTIFQLDLFPPVKAEDQSARARKQAEYYSLLIDLSSDLVTSGAPEPLIHFGLCATLFVLLVDRYHERAKQGRIPLEPRVAEEIGLMAGPCPMDAALEGIYRLHFLAQYGAEGRAPPEGPQGQLAKELLLACHKRAELRKLAYKAVSQAEAFSLPDGDQGECGTCACANHWVSKVHAAAQSATNPAEMRRLLVSGEVLGDDMALSDTQLGLVGHLDNIWALCVACRFGCGVGCEWKAFASYTWQRFFAASHQCGHA
;
A
#
# COMPACT_ATOMS: atom_id res chain seq x y z
N MET A 1 10.19 -16.81 -29.53
CA MET A 1 10.14 -18.00 -28.67
C MET A 1 8.70 -18.46 -28.69
N GLY A 2 8.42 -19.73 -29.01
CA GLY A 2 7.05 -20.24 -28.97
C GLY A 2 6.55 -20.20 -27.54
N SER A 3 5.32 -19.70 -27.30
CA SER A 3 4.73 -19.70 -25.97
C SER A 3 4.56 -21.14 -25.50
N VAL A 4 5.41 -21.59 -24.59
CA VAL A 4 5.18 -22.81 -23.82
C VAL A 4 3.95 -22.52 -22.98
N PHE A 5 2.85 -23.22 -23.24
CA PHE A 5 1.63 -23.07 -22.44
C PHE A 5 1.91 -23.67 -21.05
N VAL A 6 2.01 -22.81 -20.04
CA VAL A 6 2.07 -23.22 -18.63
C VAL A 6 0.64 -23.47 -18.14
N ASP A 7 0.47 -24.54 -17.38
CA ASP A 7 -0.81 -24.81 -16.70
C ASP A 7 -0.91 -23.97 -15.43
N PRO A 8 -2.11 -23.47 -15.09
CA PRO A 8 -2.26 -22.61 -13.91
C PRO A 8 -1.89 -23.37 -12.65
N VAL A 9 -1.17 -22.70 -11.75
CA VAL A 9 -0.76 -23.23 -10.45
C VAL A 9 -1.97 -23.42 -9.56
N CYS A 10 -2.98 -22.54 -9.59
CA CYS A 10 -4.22 -22.70 -8.83
C CYS A 10 -5.44 -22.74 -9.75
N PRO A 11 -5.74 -23.88 -10.40
CA PRO A 11 -6.72 -23.90 -11.48
C PRO A 11 -8.17 -23.58 -11.09
N ASP A 12 -8.61 -23.75 -9.84
CA ASP A 12 -10.06 -23.97 -9.60
C ASP A 12 -10.64 -23.56 -8.24
N THR A 13 -10.10 -22.56 -7.53
CA THR A 13 -10.70 -22.16 -6.22
C THR A 13 -11.59 -20.92 -6.23
N LEU A 14 -11.56 -20.10 -7.28
CA LEU A 14 -12.40 -18.91 -7.36
C LEU A 14 -13.82 -19.23 -7.80
N ALA A 15 -14.79 -18.47 -7.28
CA ALA A 15 -16.16 -18.48 -7.79
C ALA A 15 -16.24 -17.87 -9.20
N PHE A 16 -15.44 -16.84 -9.49
CA PHE A 16 -15.41 -16.19 -10.79
C PHE A 16 -14.72 -17.06 -11.85
N ARG A 17 -15.41 -17.29 -12.97
CA ARG A 17 -14.95 -18.16 -14.08
C ARG A 17 -14.59 -17.40 -15.36
N GLY A 18 -14.67 -16.08 -15.35
CA GLY A 18 -14.24 -15.23 -16.47
C GLY A 18 -12.72 -15.03 -16.52
N SER A 19 -12.27 -14.21 -17.47
CA SER A 19 -10.87 -13.80 -17.57
C SER A 19 -10.50 -12.73 -16.54
N ALA A 20 -9.22 -12.60 -16.20
CA ALA A 20 -8.73 -11.56 -15.30
C ALA A 20 -9.08 -10.14 -15.77
N LEU A 21 -9.06 -9.88 -17.08
CA LEU A 21 -9.49 -8.58 -17.64
C LEU A 21 -11.00 -8.33 -17.46
N ALA A 22 -11.84 -9.37 -17.60
CA ALA A 22 -13.27 -9.22 -17.33
C ALA A 22 -13.55 -8.98 -15.84
N ALA A 23 -12.79 -9.61 -14.95
CA ALA A 23 -12.82 -9.31 -13.51
C ALA A 23 -12.39 -7.86 -13.24
N TRP A 24 -11.28 -7.41 -13.84
CA TRP A 24 -10.80 -6.04 -13.72
C TRP A 24 -11.87 -5.03 -14.15
N ASP A 25 -12.42 -5.20 -15.35
CA ASP A 25 -13.43 -4.30 -15.91
C ASP A 25 -14.69 -4.23 -15.03
N ASP A 26 -15.04 -5.32 -14.32
CA ASP A 26 -16.16 -5.29 -13.38
C ASP A 26 -15.81 -4.63 -12.03
N LEU A 27 -14.62 -4.89 -11.50
CA LEU A 27 -14.10 -4.21 -10.30
C LEU A 27 -13.98 -2.70 -10.54
N ALA A 28 -13.57 -2.25 -11.73
CA ALA A 28 -13.44 -0.84 -12.10
C ALA A 28 -14.78 -0.08 -12.15
N LYS A 29 -15.91 -0.79 -12.13
CA LYS A 29 -17.23 -0.15 -12.01
C LYS A 29 -17.54 0.31 -10.58
N SER A 30 -16.80 -0.17 -9.58
CA SER A 30 -17.00 0.18 -8.18
C SER A 30 -16.92 1.69 -7.96
N LYS A 31 -17.89 2.25 -7.24
CA LYS A 31 -17.95 3.68 -6.90
C LYS A 31 -17.56 3.97 -5.46
N SER A 32 -17.28 2.92 -4.69
CA SER A 32 -16.87 3.01 -3.29
C SER A 32 -15.94 1.85 -2.93
N ASN A 33 -15.14 1.99 -1.87
CA ASN A 33 -14.27 0.91 -1.40
C ASN A 33 -15.09 -0.26 -0.84
N THR A 34 -16.25 0.03 -0.24
CA THR A 34 -17.21 -1.00 0.20
C THR A 34 -17.74 -1.82 -0.98
N GLU A 35 -18.08 -1.17 -2.10
CA GLU A 35 -18.49 -1.88 -3.33
C GLU A 35 -17.35 -2.72 -3.92
N LEU A 36 -16.13 -2.18 -3.90
CA LEU A 36 -14.94 -2.91 -4.37
C LEU A 36 -14.69 -4.17 -3.54
N LEU A 37 -14.75 -4.06 -2.21
CA LEU A 37 -14.63 -5.20 -1.29
C LEU A 37 -15.68 -6.28 -1.61
N LYS A 38 -16.95 -5.88 -1.77
CA LYS A 38 -18.05 -6.81 -2.09
C LYS A 38 -17.84 -7.53 -3.42
N LYS A 39 -17.49 -6.81 -4.48
CA LYS A 39 -17.24 -7.41 -5.79
C LYS A 39 -16.06 -8.36 -5.77
N ALA A 40 -14.93 -7.96 -5.17
CA ALA A 40 -13.75 -8.82 -5.05
C ALA A 40 -14.07 -10.09 -4.24
N HIS A 41 -14.85 -9.95 -3.17
CA HIS A 41 -15.33 -11.05 -2.36
C HIS A 41 -16.27 -11.99 -3.13
N GLU A 42 -17.27 -11.48 -3.82
CA GLU A 42 -18.19 -12.27 -4.65
C GLU A 42 -17.43 -13.03 -5.75
N MET A 43 -16.41 -12.41 -6.35
CA MET A 43 -15.56 -13.07 -7.34
C MET A 43 -14.71 -14.19 -6.72
N TRP A 44 -14.32 -14.06 -5.45
CA TRP A 44 -13.54 -15.08 -4.75
C TRP A 44 -14.42 -16.23 -4.24
N CYS A 45 -15.44 -15.91 -3.42
CA CYS A 45 -16.24 -16.89 -2.67
C CYS A 45 -17.63 -17.17 -3.25
N GLY A 46 -18.13 -16.31 -4.14
CA GLY A 46 -19.51 -16.35 -4.64
C GLY A 46 -20.50 -15.53 -3.79
N ASP A 47 -21.67 -15.27 -4.35
CA ASP A 47 -22.75 -14.44 -3.80
C ASP A 47 -23.41 -15.01 -2.53
N LYS A 48 -23.23 -16.31 -2.28
CA LYS A 48 -23.80 -17.04 -1.13
C LYS A 48 -22.84 -17.20 0.04
N CYS A 49 -21.66 -16.59 -0.01
CA CYS A 49 -20.72 -16.67 1.10
C CYS A 49 -21.31 -16.02 2.36
N PRO A 50 -21.22 -16.66 3.55
CA PRO A 50 -21.86 -16.16 4.76
C PRO A 50 -21.18 -14.93 5.42
N GLU A 51 -20.04 -14.47 4.89
CA GLU A 51 -19.25 -13.37 5.49
C GLU A 51 -18.94 -13.60 6.99
N ASP A 52 -18.53 -14.83 7.32
CA ASP A 52 -18.08 -15.24 8.65
C ASP A 52 -16.68 -15.89 8.61
N VAL A 53 -16.27 -16.50 9.73
CA VAL A 53 -14.97 -17.17 9.89
C VAL A 53 -14.71 -18.32 8.89
N SER A 54 -15.74 -18.77 8.16
CA SER A 54 -15.63 -19.77 7.08
C SER A 54 -15.33 -19.17 5.70
N CYS A 55 -15.39 -17.85 5.55
CA CYS A 55 -15.18 -17.16 4.27
C CYS A 55 -13.73 -17.27 3.78
N GLY A 56 -13.52 -17.94 2.64
CA GLY A 56 -12.19 -18.12 2.03
C GLY A 56 -11.49 -16.85 1.53
N PHE A 57 -12.19 -15.71 1.46
CA PHE A 57 -11.60 -14.43 1.04
C PHE A 57 -10.83 -13.75 2.17
N LEU A 58 -11.40 -13.71 3.38
CA LEU A 58 -10.70 -13.15 4.54
C LEU A 58 -9.98 -14.21 5.38
N HIS A 59 -10.50 -15.43 5.35
CA HIS A 59 -10.12 -16.53 6.22
C HIS A 59 -9.58 -17.71 5.42
N TYR A 60 -8.88 -18.60 6.10
CA TYR A 60 -8.41 -19.86 5.54
C TYR A 60 -8.96 -20.98 6.42
N ASN A 61 -9.94 -21.71 5.89
CA ASN A 61 -10.47 -22.90 6.53
C ASN A 61 -9.52 -24.07 6.23
N ARG A 62 -8.45 -24.14 7.02
CA ARG A 62 -7.41 -25.13 6.81
C ARG A 62 -7.91 -26.54 7.11
N GLU A 63 -7.76 -27.42 6.14
CA GLU A 63 -7.87 -28.86 6.35
C GLU A 63 -6.47 -29.47 6.57
N THR A 64 -6.36 -30.47 7.42
CA THR A 64 -5.10 -31.21 7.57
C THR A 64 -4.82 -31.94 6.25
N PRO A 65 -3.67 -31.70 5.60
CA PRO A 65 -3.43 -32.28 4.29
C PRO A 65 -3.24 -33.80 4.40
N VAL A 66 -3.73 -34.51 3.39
CA VAL A 66 -3.58 -35.97 3.31
C VAL A 66 -2.11 -36.31 3.05
N PRO A 67 -1.50 -37.27 3.78
CA PRO A 67 -0.13 -37.69 3.53
C PRO A 67 0.06 -38.20 2.10
N GLY A 68 1.14 -37.75 1.47
CA GLY A 68 1.53 -38.12 0.12
C GLY A 68 2.96 -38.66 0.07
N LYS A 69 3.52 -38.78 -1.13
CA LYS A 69 4.94 -39.12 -1.31
C LYS A 69 5.76 -37.83 -1.19
N PRO A 70 6.64 -37.68 -0.17
CA PRO A 70 7.48 -36.50 -0.03
C PRO A 70 8.34 -36.29 -1.28
N GLN A 71 8.38 -35.05 -1.77
CA GLN A 71 9.22 -34.63 -2.90
C GLN A 71 10.49 -33.91 -2.44
N ALA A 72 10.49 -33.38 -1.22
CA ALA A 72 11.63 -32.71 -0.59
C ALA A 72 12.05 -33.44 0.70
N PRO A 73 13.30 -33.30 1.15
CA PRO A 73 13.72 -33.83 2.44
C PRO A 73 13.01 -33.12 3.60
N MET A 74 12.66 -33.88 4.63
CA MET A 74 12.14 -33.32 5.88
C MET A 74 13.19 -32.40 6.55
N PRO A 75 12.82 -31.17 6.97
CA PRO A 75 13.70 -30.34 7.78
C PRO A 75 14.22 -31.08 9.00
N ARG A 76 15.48 -30.84 9.38
CA ARG A 76 16.08 -31.50 10.57
C ARG A 76 15.36 -31.12 11.86
N PHE A 77 14.90 -29.88 11.94
CA PHE A 77 14.00 -29.42 13.00
C PHE A 77 12.58 -29.33 12.45
N ASN A 78 11.80 -30.38 12.71
CA ASN A 78 10.42 -30.57 12.28
C ASN A 78 9.52 -30.92 13.48
N GLN A 79 8.24 -31.15 13.24
CA GLN A 79 7.26 -31.46 14.29
C GLN A 79 7.68 -32.63 15.20
N ARG A 80 8.26 -33.70 14.62
CA ARG A 80 8.69 -34.90 15.36
C ARG A 80 9.86 -34.57 16.29
N THR A 81 10.87 -33.87 15.79
CA THR A 81 12.05 -33.50 16.59
C THR A 81 11.77 -32.39 17.58
N ALA A 82 10.90 -31.43 17.24
CA ALA A 82 10.50 -30.34 18.13
C ALA A 82 9.72 -30.86 19.35
N SER A 83 8.86 -31.85 19.14
CA SER A 83 8.17 -32.55 20.23
C SER A 83 9.14 -33.25 21.18
N VAL A 84 10.19 -33.88 20.65
CA VAL A 84 11.25 -34.50 21.47
C VAL A 84 12.06 -33.43 22.23
N PHE A 85 12.48 -32.35 21.55
CA PHE A 85 13.22 -31.26 22.20
C PHE A 85 12.43 -30.65 23.37
N ARG A 86 11.12 -30.46 23.18
CA ARG A 86 10.22 -30.02 24.26
C ARG A 86 10.20 -31.01 25.43
N ALA A 87 10.11 -32.32 25.16
CA ALA A 87 10.12 -33.35 26.19
C ALA A 87 11.42 -33.35 27.02
N THR A 88 12.52 -32.83 26.46
CA THR A 88 13.80 -32.66 27.17
C THR A 88 13.91 -31.34 27.96
N GLY A 89 12.84 -30.55 28.06
CA GLY A 89 12.79 -29.29 28.80
C GLY A 89 12.90 -28.02 27.96
N GLY A 90 12.93 -28.14 26.62
CA GLY A 90 12.87 -26.98 25.72
C GLY A 90 11.50 -26.28 25.77
N THR A 91 11.48 -24.95 25.80
CA THR A 91 10.26 -24.16 25.98
C THR A 91 9.71 -23.49 24.71
N HIS A 92 10.42 -23.61 23.59
CA HIS A 92 10.15 -22.84 22.37
C HIS A 92 9.21 -23.51 21.35
N TYR A 93 8.67 -24.69 21.67
CA TYR A 93 7.66 -25.37 20.85
C TYR A 93 6.38 -25.62 21.64
N ALA A 94 5.25 -25.27 21.04
CA ALA A 94 3.91 -25.51 21.54
C ALA A 94 3.19 -26.46 20.55
N PRO A 95 2.95 -27.73 20.91
CA PRO A 95 2.20 -28.65 20.07
C PRO A 95 0.72 -28.29 20.07
N ASN A 96 0.02 -28.75 19.03
CA ASN A 96 -1.43 -28.58 18.87
C ASN A 96 -1.87 -27.11 18.86
N VAL A 97 -1.04 -26.21 18.31
CA VAL A 97 -1.47 -24.83 18.06
C VAL A 97 -2.72 -24.87 17.20
N ILE A 98 -3.72 -24.10 17.61
CA ILE A 98 -4.98 -23.92 16.90
C ILE A 98 -4.72 -23.29 15.52
N LYS A 99 -5.28 -23.90 14.46
CA LYS A 99 -5.13 -23.49 13.06
C LYS A 99 -6.47 -23.22 12.38
N HIS A 100 -7.42 -22.67 13.13
CA HIS A 100 -8.72 -22.25 12.62
C HIS A 100 -9.04 -20.83 13.09
N ASN A 101 -9.82 -20.11 12.29
CA ASN A 101 -10.15 -18.71 12.55
C ASN A 101 -11.17 -18.60 13.68
N GLN A 102 -10.99 -17.61 14.56
CA GLN A 102 -11.91 -17.36 15.68
C GLN A 102 -12.58 -16.00 15.61
N ILE A 103 -12.00 -15.06 14.86
CA ILE A 103 -12.48 -13.69 14.76
C ILE A 103 -13.15 -13.48 13.40
N ASN A 104 -14.39 -13.03 13.41
CA ASN A 104 -15.00 -12.50 12.19
C ASN A 104 -14.55 -11.04 11.99
N LEU A 105 -13.72 -10.79 10.98
CA LEU A 105 -13.19 -9.45 10.67
C LEU A 105 -14.07 -8.65 9.70
N TRP A 106 -15.09 -9.28 9.09
CA TRP A 106 -16.01 -8.61 8.16
C TRP A 106 -16.63 -7.32 8.74
N PRO A 107 -17.20 -7.31 9.97
CA PRO A 107 -17.79 -6.09 10.52
C PRO A 107 -16.78 -4.95 10.68
N VAL A 108 -15.53 -5.26 11.03
CA VAL A 108 -14.47 -4.27 11.22
C VAL A 108 -14.07 -3.66 9.88
N LEU A 109 -13.81 -4.50 8.87
CA LEU A 109 -13.50 -4.07 7.50
C LEU A 109 -14.60 -3.18 6.93
N TYR A 110 -15.87 -3.61 7.01
CA TYR A 110 -17.00 -2.84 6.53
C TYR A 110 -17.13 -1.49 7.22
N GLU A 111 -16.95 -1.44 8.55
CA GLU A 111 -17.10 -0.18 9.27
C GLU A 111 -16.00 0.83 8.90
N VAL A 112 -14.74 0.40 8.77
CA VAL A 112 -13.66 1.29 8.31
C VAL A 112 -13.93 1.78 6.89
N LEU A 113 -14.24 0.88 5.95
CA LEU A 113 -14.48 1.26 4.55
C LEU A 113 -15.73 2.14 4.38
N ARG A 114 -16.79 1.92 5.16
CA ARG A 114 -17.98 2.77 5.15
C ARG A 114 -17.66 4.19 5.63
N ARG A 115 -16.80 4.33 6.64
CA ARG A 115 -16.34 5.65 7.13
C ARG A 115 -15.46 6.35 6.10
N VAL A 116 -14.56 5.61 5.46
CA VAL A 116 -13.76 6.12 4.32
C VAL A 116 -14.70 6.62 3.23
N ASP A 117 -15.61 5.78 2.75
CA ASP A 117 -16.53 6.12 1.66
C ASP A 117 -17.39 7.35 1.98
N ALA A 118 -17.88 7.47 3.21
CA ALA A 118 -18.64 8.63 3.66
C ALA A 118 -17.78 9.90 3.72
N THR A 119 -16.55 9.79 4.25
CA THR A 119 -15.60 10.91 4.34
C THR A 119 -15.19 11.38 2.95
N THR A 120 -14.92 10.45 2.03
CA THR A 120 -14.51 10.76 0.66
C THR A 120 -15.60 11.47 -0.14
N ARG A 121 -16.87 11.15 0.09
CA ARG A 121 -18.00 11.86 -0.54
C ARG A 121 -18.09 13.34 -0.13
N VAL A 122 -17.62 13.68 1.07
CA VAL A 122 -17.69 15.05 1.61
C VAL A 122 -16.40 15.83 1.36
N GLY A 123 -15.23 15.18 1.46
CA GLY A 123 -13.93 15.85 1.53
C GLY A 123 -12.87 15.42 0.49
N GLY A 124 -13.16 14.43 -0.36
CA GLY A 124 -12.20 13.86 -1.31
C GLY A 124 -11.24 12.87 -0.63
N LEU A 125 -9.93 13.11 -0.70
CA LEU A 125 -8.94 12.23 -0.07
C LEU A 125 -9.08 12.18 1.47
N ILE A 126 -8.81 11.02 2.04
CA ILE A 126 -8.56 10.85 3.47
C ILE A 126 -7.17 11.40 3.79
N HIS A 127 -6.96 11.88 5.02
CA HIS A 127 -5.72 12.55 5.39
C HIS A 127 -4.47 11.68 5.22
N CYS A 128 -4.58 10.37 5.44
CA CYS A 128 -3.46 9.45 5.33
C CYS A 128 -3.19 8.97 3.89
N ASP A 129 -4.00 9.35 2.90
CA ASP A 129 -3.77 8.93 1.50
C ASP A 129 -2.41 9.47 1.01
N TYR A 130 -1.64 8.62 0.33
CA TYR A 130 -0.30 8.90 -0.21
C TYR A 130 0.70 9.42 0.84
N THR A 131 0.57 9.01 2.09
CA THR A 131 1.54 9.31 3.15
C THR A 131 2.63 8.24 3.26
N ASN A 132 3.76 8.62 3.87
CA ASN A 132 4.89 7.74 4.11
C ASN A 132 4.70 6.87 5.36
N TRP A 133 4.86 5.56 5.21
CA TRP A 133 4.85 4.55 6.27
C TRP A 133 6.15 3.74 6.34
N SER A 134 7.19 4.10 5.58
CA SER A 134 8.49 3.42 5.59
C SER A 134 9.24 3.57 6.92
N GLY A 135 8.96 4.64 7.67
CA GLY A 135 9.72 5.04 8.86
C GLY A 135 11.09 5.65 8.55
N LEU A 136 11.40 5.90 7.26
CA LEU A 136 12.71 6.35 6.79
C LEU A 136 12.71 7.79 6.24
N ASN A 137 11.62 8.54 6.49
CA ASN A 137 11.47 9.97 6.13
C ASN A 137 11.79 10.32 4.67
N ASP A 138 11.43 9.43 3.74
CA ASP A 138 11.60 9.69 2.31
C ASP A 138 10.88 10.96 1.89
N SER A 139 11.57 11.82 1.15
CA SER A 139 11.06 13.13 0.75
C SER A 139 10.37 13.12 -0.62
N THR A 140 10.43 11.98 -1.32
CA THR A 140 9.77 11.70 -2.61
C THR A 140 9.18 10.28 -2.65
N MET A 141 8.11 10.10 -3.42
CA MET A 141 7.48 8.80 -3.66
C MET A 141 8.29 8.00 -4.69
N ASP A 142 8.90 8.67 -5.66
CA ASP A 142 9.86 8.10 -6.63
C ASP A 142 10.94 7.24 -5.93
N SER A 143 11.50 7.77 -4.84
CA SER A 143 12.54 7.09 -4.07
C SER A 143 12.06 5.78 -3.44
N GLN A 144 10.80 5.75 -3.00
CA GLN A 144 10.19 4.55 -2.42
C GLN A 144 9.89 3.51 -3.48
N VAL A 145 9.26 3.92 -4.58
CA VAL A 145 8.90 3.00 -5.66
C VAL A 145 10.14 2.38 -6.31
N ALA A 146 11.18 3.17 -6.56
CA ALA A 146 12.44 2.64 -7.08
C ALA A 146 13.10 1.62 -6.13
N ARG A 147 12.94 1.80 -4.81
CA ARG A 147 13.45 0.84 -3.82
C ARG A 147 12.59 -0.40 -3.70
N ALA A 148 11.27 -0.29 -3.81
CA ALA A 148 10.41 -1.46 -3.88
C ALA A 148 10.77 -2.35 -5.08
N PHE A 149 11.11 -1.76 -6.23
CA PHE A 149 11.64 -2.51 -7.37
C PHE A 149 13.00 -3.16 -7.09
N ARG A 150 13.97 -2.41 -6.51
CA ARG A 150 15.26 -2.99 -6.08
C ARG A 150 15.04 -4.19 -5.14
N ASP A 151 14.22 -4.00 -4.12
CA ASP A 151 13.94 -5.01 -3.11
C ASP A 151 13.24 -6.23 -3.73
N THR A 152 12.37 -6.01 -4.72
CA THR A 152 11.73 -7.07 -5.50
C THR A 152 12.71 -7.83 -6.38
N ILE A 153 13.68 -7.15 -7.02
CA ILE A 153 14.73 -7.84 -7.78
C ILE A 153 15.58 -8.71 -6.84
N GLN A 154 15.92 -8.21 -5.65
CA GLN A 154 16.63 -8.99 -4.63
C GLN A 154 15.76 -10.17 -4.13
N TYR A 155 14.47 -9.94 -3.91
CA TYR A 155 13.49 -10.97 -3.56
C TYR A 155 13.48 -12.08 -4.63
N MET A 156 13.25 -11.73 -5.89
CA MET A 156 13.19 -12.68 -7.00
C MET A 156 14.51 -13.44 -7.17
N ALA A 157 15.66 -12.81 -6.92
CA ALA A 157 16.95 -13.50 -6.94
C ALA A 157 17.09 -14.56 -5.83
N ILE A 158 16.45 -14.36 -4.67
CA ILE A 158 16.49 -15.31 -3.55
C ILE A 158 15.63 -16.54 -3.83
N TYR A 159 14.42 -16.34 -4.39
CA TYR A 159 13.48 -17.43 -4.61
C TYR A 159 13.62 -18.12 -5.98
N ASN A 160 13.97 -17.37 -7.04
CA ASN A 160 14.09 -17.89 -8.41
C ASN A 160 15.54 -17.98 -8.90
N GLY A 161 16.52 -17.50 -8.13
CA GLY A 161 17.93 -17.54 -8.52
C GLY A 161 18.18 -16.77 -9.82
N LYS A 162 18.77 -17.44 -10.83
CA LYS A 162 19.11 -16.83 -12.14
C LYS A 162 17.90 -16.60 -13.05
N ILE A 163 16.71 -17.08 -12.67
CA ILE A 163 15.47 -17.02 -13.48
C ILE A 163 14.72 -15.70 -13.28
N HIS A 164 15.16 -14.82 -12.36
CA HIS A 164 14.50 -13.55 -12.07
C HIS A 164 14.34 -12.62 -13.29
N SER A 165 15.18 -12.74 -14.32
CA SER A 165 15.11 -11.93 -15.53
C SER A 165 14.22 -12.51 -16.64
N ILE A 166 13.45 -13.57 -16.36
CA ILE A 166 12.62 -14.26 -17.37
C ILE A 166 11.16 -13.75 -17.37
N HIS A 167 10.69 -13.16 -16.26
CA HIS A 167 9.30 -12.70 -16.13
C HIS A 167 9.23 -11.28 -15.55
N ASP A 168 9.37 -10.27 -16.42
CA ASP A 168 9.25 -8.86 -16.01
C ASP A 168 7.90 -8.58 -15.32
N VAL A 169 6.81 -9.21 -15.78
CA VAL A 169 5.48 -9.08 -15.19
C VAL A 169 5.42 -9.57 -13.73
N ALA A 170 6.22 -10.59 -13.38
CA ALA A 170 6.30 -11.09 -12.02
C ALA A 170 6.99 -10.07 -11.09
N VAL A 171 8.08 -9.46 -11.56
CA VAL A 171 8.78 -8.39 -10.83
C VAL A 171 7.85 -7.18 -10.66
N GLN A 172 7.18 -6.76 -11.73
CA GLN A 172 6.25 -5.63 -11.70
C GLN A 172 5.09 -5.87 -10.71
N TYR A 173 4.53 -7.08 -10.70
CA TYR A 173 3.47 -7.46 -9.76
C TYR A 173 3.94 -7.41 -8.30
N VAL A 174 5.07 -8.05 -7.98
CA VAL A 174 5.59 -8.10 -6.60
C VAL A 174 6.01 -6.71 -6.12
N ALA A 175 6.54 -5.86 -7.01
CA ALA A 175 6.86 -4.47 -6.68
C ALA A 175 5.59 -3.65 -6.38
N MET A 176 4.49 -3.90 -7.09
CA MET A 176 3.19 -3.29 -6.81
C MET A 176 2.72 -3.59 -5.39
N GLY A 177 2.70 -4.87 -5.02
CA GLY A 177 2.29 -5.31 -3.69
C GLY A 177 3.26 -4.90 -2.58
N THR A 178 4.54 -4.68 -2.90
CA THR A 178 5.53 -4.22 -1.91
C THR A 178 5.36 -2.74 -1.58
N CYS A 179 5.01 -1.90 -2.55
CA CYS A 179 4.85 -0.46 -2.35
C CYS A 179 3.74 -0.10 -1.37
N VAL A 180 2.62 -0.83 -1.37
CA VAL A 180 1.50 -0.57 -0.45
C VAL A 180 1.82 -0.87 1.00
N ASP A 181 2.96 -1.51 1.31
CA ASP A 181 3.43 -1.64 2.69
C ASP A 181 4.05 -0.32 3.19
N GLU A 182 4.75 0.43 2.33
CA GLU A 182 5.40 1.71 2.70
C GLU A 182 4.57 2.96 2.35
N LEU A 183 3.59 2.83 1.45
CA LEU A 183 2.72 3.91 1.02
C LEU A 183 1.27 3.60 1.38
N CYS A 184 0.53 4.61 1.83
CA CYS A 184 -0.91 4.46 2.06
C CYS A 184 -1.66 4.76 0.75
N ILE A 185 -1.99 3.74 -0.04
CA ILE A 185 -2.61 3.93 -1.36
C ILE A 185 -4.08 3.53 -1.30
N PRO A 186 -5.02 4.40 -1.73
CA PRO A 186 -6.44 4.05 -1.77
C PRO A 186 -6.73 2.87 -2.72
N PRO A 187 -7.53 1.87 -2.31
CA PRO A 187 -7.82 0.69 -3.13
C PRO A 187 -8.51 1.02 -4.47
N LEU A 188 -9.38 2.04 -4.48
CA LEU A 188 -10.00 2.49 -5.72
C LEU A 188 -9.00 3.11 -6.71
N ASP A 189 -7.88 3.66 -6.25
CA ASP A 189 -6.88 4.26 -7.13
C ASP A 189 -6.06 3.19 -7.87
N LEU A 190 -5.95 1.96 -7.33
CA LEU A 190 -5.43 0.80 -8.06
C LEU A 190 -6.31 0.46 -9.27
N ILE A 191 -7.62 0.26 -9.02
CA ILE A 191 -8.52 -0.32 -10.02
C ILE A 191 -9.00 0.71 -11.05
N ASN A 192 -9.05 1.99 -10.67
CA ASN A 192 -9.28 3.10 -11.61
C ASN A 192 -8.00 3.54 -12.32
N GLU A 193 -6.90 2.79 -12.17
CA GLU A 193 -5.62 3.04 -12.86
C GLU A 193 -5.02 4.42 -12.60
N ARG A 194 -5.33 5.00 -11.44
CA ARG A 194 -4.78 6.27 -10.99
C ARG A 194 -3.40 6.07 -10.37
N TYR A 195 -3.23 5.00 -9.62
CA TYR A 195 -1.93 4.57 -9.12
C TYR A 195 -1.18 3.83 -10.22
N ARG A 196 -0.01 4.36 -10.60
CA ARG A 196 0.87 3.79 -11.62
C ARG A 196 2.30 3.80 -11.13
N GLN A 197 3.02 2.72 -11.36
CA GLN A 197 4.45 2.63 -11.07
C GLN A 197 5.18 2.56 -12.40
N TYR A 198 6.13 3.46 -12.63
CA TYR A 198 6.85 3.54 -13.90
C TYR A 198 5.94 3.74 -15.14
N GLY A 199 4.74 4.30 -14.91
CA GLY A 199 3.69 4.48 -15.92
C GLY A 199 2.75 3.28 -16.08
N LEU A 200 3.08 2.12 -15.50
CA LEU A 200 2.28 0.90 -15.53
C LEU A 200 1.17 0.96 -14.48
N SER A 201 -0.08 0.80 -14.89
CA SER A 201 -1.19 0.54 -13.98
C SER A 201 -1.26 -0.94 -13.58
N GLY A 202 -2.01 -1.25 -12.54
CA GLY A 202 -2.30 -2.66 -12.24
C GLY A 202 -3.00 -3.37 -13.41
N ARG A 203 -3.78 -2.64 -14.24
CA ARG A 203 -4.42 -3.19 -15.42
C ARG A 203 -3.40 -3.60 -16.48
N ASP A 204 -2.38 -2.79 -16.68
CA ASP A 204 -1.29 -3.06 -17.62
C ASP A 204 -0.56 -4.37 -17.24
N ILE A 205 -0.31 -4.57 -15.94
CA ILE A 205 0.29 -5.81 -15.40
C ILE A 205 -0.64 -7.02 -15.63
N ILE A 206 -1.93 -6.91 -15.30
CA ILE A 206 -2.89 -8.00 -15.50
C ILE A 206 -3.08 -8.33 -16.99
N ASP A 207 -3.13 -7.32 -17.86
CA ASP A 207 -3.19 -7.52 -19.31
C ASP A 207 -1.94 -8.27 -19.81
N GLN A 208 -0.76 -7.94 -19.29
CA GLN A 208 0.47 -8.66 -19.60
C GLN A 208 0.42 -10.12 -19.13
N MET A 209 -0.06 -10.40 -17.91
CA MET A 209 -0.27 -11.78 -17.44
C MET A 209 -1.25 -12.55 -18.35
N VAL A 210 -2.32 -11.91 -18.82
CA VAL A 210 -3.27 -12.53 -19.76
C VAL A 210 -2.60 -12.83 -21.10
N LYS A 211 -1.80 -11.89 -21.65
CA LYS A 211 -1.04 -12.08 -22.89
C LYS A 211 -0.01 -13.21 -22.79
N GLU A 212 0.59 -13.38 -21.61
CA GLU A 212 1.52 -14.47 -21.32
C GLU A 212 0.81 -15.81 -21.03
N GLY A 213 -0.52 -15.84 -21.00
CA GLY A 213 -1.28 -17.09 -20.90
C GLY A 213 -1.42 -17.63 -19.48
N TRP A 214 -1.36 -16.77 -18.45
CA TRP A 214 -1.46 -17.14 -17.03
C TRP A 214 -2.82 -17.72 -16.63
N LYS A 215 -3.85 -17.58 -17.49
CA LYS A 215 -5.21 -18.12 -17.27
C LYS A 215 -5.78 -17.67 -15.91
N GLN A 216 -6.21 -18.62 -15.06
CA GLN A 216 -6.81 -18.34 -13.75
C GLN A 216 -5.81 -17.80 -12.73
N ASP A 217 -4.50 -18.03 -12.89
CA ASP A 217 -3.50 -17.46 -11.99
C ASP A 217 -3.53 -15.92 -12.07
N ALA A 218 -3.78 -15.34 -13.25
CA ALA A 218 -3.95 -13.89 -13.40
C ALA A 218 -5.16 -13.36 -12.61
N THR A 219 -6.26 -14.11 -12.57
CA THR A 219 -7.44 -13.73 -11.78
C THR A 219 -7.14 -13.82 -10.29
N HIS A 220 -6.44 -14.87 -9.85
CA HIS A 220 -5.97 -14.99 -8.47
C HIS A 220 -5.02 -13.86 -8.07
N ALA A 221 -4.05 -13.52 -8.93
CA ALA A 221 -3.11 -12.44 -8.72
C ALA A 221 -3.84 -11.10 -8.55
N LEU A 222 -4.79 -10.79 -9.45
CA LEU A 222 -5.65 -9.61 -9.37
C LEU A 222 -6.43 -9.53 -8.04
N LEU A 223 -7.20 -10.58 -7.72
CA LEU A 223 -8.06 -10.53 -6.54
C LEU A 223 -7.26 -10.48 -5.23
N THR A 224 -6.08 -11.10 -5.22
CA THR A 224 -5.18 -11.04 -4.05
C THR A 224 -4.55 -9.65 -3.91
N GLU A 225 -4.16 -9.01 -5.01
CA GLU A 225 -3.65 -7.63 -5.02
C GLU A 225 -4.72 -6.65 -4.51
N VAL A 226 -5.96 -6.77 -5.01
CA VAL A 226 -7.11 -5.98 -4.53
C VAL A 226 -7.32 -6.17 -3.03
N ARG A 227 -7.29 -7.42 -2.57
CA ARG A 227 -7.42 -7.75 -1.14
C ARG A 227 -6.30 -7.09 -0.34
N GLN A 228 -5.06 -7.15 -0.81
CA GLN A 228 -3.92 -6.53 -0.15
C GLN A 228 -4.09 -5.02 -0.01
N PHE A 229 -4.44 -4.33 -1.10
CA PHE A 229 -4.67 -2.88 -1.09
C PHE A 229 -5.76 -2.51 -0.09
N ILE A 230 -6.87 -3.26 -0.05
CA ILE A 230 -7.93 -3.05 0.94
C ILE A 230 -7.40 -3.22 2.36
N TYR A 231 -6.67 -4.30 2.63
CA TYR A 231 -6.19 -4.64 3.97
C TYR A 231 -5.18 -3.60 4.48
N GLN A 232 -4.14 -3.33 3.70
CA GLN A 232 -3.11 -2.34 4.03
C GLN A 232 -3.69 -0.95 4.23
N TYR A 233 -4.66 -0.57 3.38
CA TYR A 233 -5.33 0.71 3.52
C TYR A 233 -6.16 0.77 4.81
N VAL A 234 -6.91 -0.29 5.13
CA VAL A 234 -7.70 -0.38 6.37
C VAL A 234 -6.80 -0.37 7.60
N GLU A 235 -5.70 -1.12 7.63
CA GLU A 235 -4.71 -1.11 8.73
C GLU A 235 -4.21 0.32 9.01
N LYS A 236 -3.82 1.03 7.95
CA LYS A 236 -3.23 2.37 8.04
C LYS A 236 -4.24 3.44 8.42
N VAL A 237 -5.42 3.43 7.79
CA VAL A 237 -6.51 4.36 8.10
C VAL A 237 -6.96 4.16 9.55
N ASP A 238 -7.26 2.92 9.94
CA ASP A 238 -7.77 2.64 11.28
C ASP A 238 -6.75 3.03 12.37
N TYR A 239 -5.48 2.65 12.17
CA TYR A 239 -4.36 3.04 13.05
C TYR A 239 -4.22 4.55 13.17
N HIS A 240 -4.26 5.27 12.04
CA HIS A 240 -4.13 6.72 12.04
C HIS A 240 -5.23 7.42 12.87
N PHE A 241 -6.42 6.82 12.95
CA PHE A 241 -7.55 7.34 13.72
C PHE A 241 -7.63 6.81 15.15
N GLY A 242 -6.62 6.08 15.62
CA GLY A 242 -6.48 5.65 17.01
C GLY A 242 -7.28 4.40 17.40
N ASN A 243 -7.85 3.69 16.42
CA ASN A 243 -8.30 2.31 16.62
C ASN A 243 -7.24 1.38 16.04
N THR A 244 -7.24 0.09 16.39
CA THR A 244 -6.46 -0.87 15.60
C THR A 244 -7.21 -2.18 15.39
N ILE A 245 -7.34 -2.59 14.14
CA ILE A 245 -7.72 -3.96 13.79
C ILE A 245 -6.79 -5.00 14.47
N HIS A 246 -5.53 -4.62 14.71
CA HIS A 246 -4.55 -5.45 15.41
C HIS A 246 -4.88 -5.66 16.89
N GLU A 247 -5.54 -4.74 17.58
CA GLU A 247 -6.05 -5.00 18.93
C GLU A 247 -7.10 -6.10 18.90
N THR A 248 -8.02 -6.04 17.94
CA THR A 248 -9.03 -7.10 17.73
C THR A 248 -8.33 -8.44 17.46
N LEU A 249 -7.39 -8.49 16.51
CA LEU A 249 -6.60 -9.68 16.18
C LEU A 249 -5.82 -10.24 17.37
N ASN A 250 -5.38 -9.38 18.30
CA ASN A 250 -4.62 -9.79 19.48
C ASN A 250 -5.49 -10.18 20.69
N THR A 251 -6.81 -9.98 20.64
CA THR A 251 -7.73 -10.36 21.72
C THR A 251 -7.90 -11.88 21.87
N THR A 252 -7.64 -12.65 20.81
CA THR A 252 -7.76 -14.11 20.88
C THR A 252 -6.53 -14.77 21.49
N ALA A 253 -6.77 -15.96 22.05
CA ALA A 253 -5.70 -16.79 22.58
C ALA A 253 -4.81 -17.37 21.47
N PRO A 254 -5.35 -17.88 20.33
CA PRO A 254 -4.55 -18.36 19.22
C PRO A 254 -3.95 -17.25 18.37
N VAL A 255 -2.78 -17.52 17.79
CA VAL A 255 -2.05 -16.63 16.89
C VAL A 255 -2.39 -16.80 15.41
N TRP A 256 -3.32 -17.71 15.09
CA TRP A 256 -3.69 -18.08 13.72
C TRP A 256 -4.30 -16.91 12.93
N ASP A 257 -5.28 -16.22 13.51
CA ASP A 257 -5.94 -15.08 12.85
C ASP A 257 -4.93 -13.96 12.52
N GLY A 258 -3.98 -13.69 13.43
CA GLY A 258 -2.88 -12.76 13.19
C GLY A 258 -1.96 -13.20 12.06
N ALA A 259 -1.49 -14.46 12.09
CA ALA A 259 -0.64 -15.01 11.02
C ALA A 259 -1.30 -14.89 9.63
N LEU A 260 -2.58 -15.22 9.55
CA LEU A 260 -3.34 -15.16 8.31
C LEU A 260 -3.56 -13.72 7.84
N TRP A 261 -3.90 -12.81 8.76
CA TRP A 261 -4.06 -11.40 8.43
C TRP A 261 -2.79 -10.82 7.81
N HIS A 262 -1.63 -11.08 8.42
CA HIS A 262 -0.33 -10.65 7.90
C HIS A 262 0.04 -11.29 6.56
N THR A 263 -0.35 -12.57 6.36
CA THR A 263 -0.17 -13.24 5.06
C THR A 263 -0.97 -12.54 3.96
N ASN A 264 -2.19 -12.11 4.28
CA ASN A 264 -3.08 -11.41 3.34
C ASN A 264 -2.68 -9.94 3.14
N SER A 265 -2.35 -9.18 4.19
CA SER A 265 -1.91 -7.78 4.07
C SER A 265 -0.51 -7.64 3.47
N GLY A 266 0.32 -8.68 3.53
CA GLY A 266 1.59 -8.77 2.82
C GLY A 266 1.50 -9.34 1.39
N ASN A 267 0.32 -9.78 0.94
CA ASN A 267 0.13 -10.49 -0.34
C ASN A 267 1.09 -11.69 -0.56
N ILE A 268 1.44 -12.39 0.51
CA ILE A 268 2.42 -13.49 0.41
C ILE A 268 1.84 -14.66 -0.40
N TYR A 269 0.50 -14.84 -0.39
CA TYR A 269 -0.19 -15.80 -1.28
C TYR A 269 -0.01 -15.46 -2.77
N GLY A 270 -0.25 -14.21 -3.17
CA GLY A 270 -0.12 -13.79 -4.57
C GLY A 270 1.32 -13.80 -5.05
N MET A 271 2.26 -13.37 -4.19
CA MET A 271 3.69 -13.50 -4.45
C MET A 271 4.11 -14.96 -4.63
N ASN A 272 3.64 -15.87 -3.77
CA ASN A 272 3.90 -17.30 -3.91
C ASN A 272 3.38 -17.84 -5.25
N LEU A 273 2.13 -17.53 -5.60
CA LEU A 273 1.53 -17.94 -6.87
C LEU A 273 2.38 -17.53 -8.07
N VAL A 274 2.80 -16.26 -8.10
CA VAL A 274 3.65 -15.68 -9.15
C VAL A 274 5.00 -16.38 -9.23
N ILE A 275 5.61 -16.68 -8.08
CA ILE A 275 6.87 -17.42 -8.03
C ILE A 275 6.70 -18.84 -8.55
N GLN A 276 5.67 -19.57 -8.10
CA GLN A 276 5.43 -20.94 -8.55
C GLN A 276 5.12 -21.01 -10.05
N HIS A 277 4.43 -20.00 -10.58
CA HIS A 277 4.16 -19.88 -12.01
C HIS A 277 5.47 -19.67 -12.79
N ALA A 278 6.33 -18.74 -12.32
CA ALA A 278 7.61 -18.42 -12.96
C ALA A 278 8.60 -19.60 -12.99
N VAL A 279 8.49 -20.54 -12.05
CA VAL A 279 9.33 -21.76 -12.02
C VAL A 279 8.63 -22.98 -12.62
N ASP A 280 7.46 -22.82 -13.23
CA ASP A 280 6.66 -23.88 -13.88
C ASP A 280 6.43 -25.09 -12.95
N VAL A 281 5.98 -24.82 -11.72
CA VAL A 281 5.75 -25.88 -10.72
C VAL A 281 4.58 -26.80 -11.10
N GLY A 282 3.70 -26.33 -11.98
CA GLY A 282 2.46 -26.98 -12.37
C GLY A 282 1.34 -26.84 -11.32
N PRO A 283 0.20 -27.51 -11.54
CA PRO A 283 -0.98 -27.38 -10.67
C PRO A 283 -0.70 -27.81 -9.23
N CYS A 284 -1.08 -26.95 -8.29
CA CYS A 284 -0.95 -27.12 -6.85
C CYS A 284 -2.31 -27.02 -6.15
N THR A 285 -2.42 -27.65 -4.99
CA THR A 285 -3.61 -27.47 -4.16
C THR A 285 -3.59 -26.08 -3.50
N TYR A 286 -4.76 -25.49 -3.33
CA TYR A 286 -4.91 -24.22 -2.61
C TYR A 286 -4.29 -24.26 -1.21
N GLY A 287 -4.48 -25.38 -0.49
CA GLY A 287 -3.93 -25.57 0.84
C GLY A 287 -2.40 -25.55 0.86
N TRP A 288 -1.73 -26.12 -0.16
CA TRP A 288 -0.27 -26.05 -0.25
C TRP A 288 0.25 -24.63 -0.46
N ILE A 289 -0.39 -23.86 -1.34
CA ILE A 289 0.03 -22.47 -1.62
C ILE A 289 -0.16 -21.60 -0.37
N TYR A 290 -1.30 -21.75 0.33
CA TYR A 290 -1.58 -20.99 1.55
C TYR A 290 -0.69 -21.40 2.73
N ASP A 291 -0.53 -22.70 3.00
CA ASP A 291 0.36 -23.18 4.07
C ASP A 291 1.80 -22.68 3.83
N SER A 292 2.28 -22.70 2.58
CA SER A 292 3.58 -22.17 2.17
C SER A 292 3.68 -20.65 2.38
N ALA A 293 2.64 -19.88 2.02
CA ALA A 293 2.61 -18.43 2.23
C ALA A 293 2.60 -18.03 3.72
N ILE A 294 1.89 -18.78 4.56
CA ILE A 294 1.89 -18.57 6.01
C ILE A 294 3.27 -18.91 6.59
N CYS A 295 3.89 -20.01 6.14
CA CYS A 295 5.27 -20.33 6.52
C CYS A 295 6.23 -19.19 6.18
N ASP A 296 6.17 -18.64 4.96
CA ASP A 296 7.03 -17.54 4.51
C ASP A 296 6.85 -16.30 5.40
N THR A 297 5.60 -15.91 5.67
CA THR A 297 5.27 -14.79 6.58
C THR A 297 5.88 -14.96 7.98
N ILE A 298 5.80 -16.17 8.55
CA ILE A 298 6.38 -16.47 9.86
C ILE A 298 7.91 -16.48 9.78
N ALA A 299 8.48 -17.04 8.71
CA ALA A 299 9.92 -17.04 8.47
C ALA A 299 10.48 -15.61 8.33
N MET A 300 9.74 -14.69 7.70
CA MET A 300 10.12 -13.27 7.65
C MET A 300 10.12 -12.67 9.05
N SER A 301 9.10 -12.98 9.86
CA SER A 301 9.02 -12.52 11.26
C SER A 301 10.20 -13.01 12.11
N LEU A 302 10.65 -14.25 11.88
CA LEU A 302 11.87 -14.81 12.50
C LEU A 302 13.12 -14.05 12.06
N GLY A 303 13.27 -13.81 10.76
CA GLY A 303 14.36 -13.00 10.22
C GLY A 303 14.40 -11.60 10.84
N LYS A 304 13.25 -10.93 10.92
CA LYS A 304 13.13 -9.61 11.56
C LYS A 304 13.47 -9.64 13.04
N SER A 305 13.12 -10.73 13.73
CA SER A 305 13.46 -10.92 15.14
C SER A 305 14.96 -11.11 15.32
N ALA A 306 15.60 -11.90 14.46
CA ALA A 306 17.04 -12.14 14.48
C ALA A 306 17.86 -10.88 14.18
N THR A 307 17.33 -9.97 13.35
CA THR A 307 17.96 -8.68 13.03
C THR A 307 17.52 -7.53 13.94
N THR A 308 16.72 -7.81 14.98
CA THR A 308 16.21 -6.80 15.92
C THR A 308 15.48 -5.65 15.22
N ILE A 309 14.70 -5.93 14.19
CA ILE A 309 13.81 -4.94 13.56
C ILE A 309 12.34 -5.27 13.78
N PHE A 310 12.03 -6.46 14.29
CA PHE A 310 10.64 -6.87 14.59
C PHE A 310 9.95 -5.92 15.57
N GLN A 311 10.68 -5.37 16.54
CA GLN A 311 10.13 -4.38 17.48
C GLN A 311 9.82 -3.01 16.85
N LEU A 312 10.23 -2.79 15.60
CA LEU A 312 9.93 -1.58 14.84
C LEU A 312 8.64 -1.73 14.01
N ASP A 313 8.11 -2.94 13.86
CA ASP A 313 6.85 -3.16 13.15
C ASP A 313 5.70 -2.52 13.95
N LEU A 314 4.93 -1.65 13.30
CA LEU A 314 3.73 -1.02 13.90
C LEU A 314 2.64 -2.05 14.21
N PHE A 315 2.65 -3.14 13.47
CA PHE A 315 1.62 -4.17 13.45
C PHE A 315 2.23 -5.55 13.70
N PRO A 316 2.68 -5.88 14.93
CA PRO A 316 3.24 -7.20 15.18
C PRO A 316 2.12 -8.27 15.24
N PRO A 317 2.33 -9.46 14.65
CA PRO A 317 1.38 -10.59 14.70
C PRO A 317 1.13 -11.11 16.12
N VAL A 318 2.04 -10.82 17.05
CA VAL A 318 1.97 -11.21 18.45
C VAL A 318 2.19 -9.98 19.32
N LYS A 319 1.13 -9.48 19.94
CA LYS A 319 1.17 -8.44 20.97
C LYS A 319 0.60 -8.99 22.28
N ALA A 320 1.31 -8.75 23.38
CA ALA A 320 0.85 -9.04 24.73
C ALA A 320 1.51 -8.06 25.71
N GLU A 321 0.76 -7.65 26.73
CA GLU A 321 1.21 -6.69 27.75
C GLU A 321 2.25 -7.30 28.70
N ASP A 322 2.04 -8.56 29.10
CA ASP A 322 2.96 -9.31 29.96
C ASP A 322 3.97 -10.15 29.16
N GLN A 323 5.19 -10.26 29.70
CA GLN A 323 6.31 -10.95 29.06
C GLN A 323 6.09 -12.46 28.93
N SER A 324 5.45 -13.11 29.90
CA SER A 324 5.16 -14.54 29.87
C SER A 324 4.10 -14.86 28.81
N ALA A 325 3.03 -14.06 28.76
CA ALA A 325 2.01 -14.18 27.72
C ALA A 325 2.59 -13.96 26.32
N ARG A 326 3.50 -12.99 26.16
CA ARG A 326 4.21 -12.73 24.91
C ARG A 326 5.07 -13.92 24.48
N ALA A 327 5.88 -14.45 25.40
CA ALA A 327 6.74 -15.60 25.12
C ALA A 327 5.94 -16.84 24.70
N ARG A 328 4.80 -17.09 25.34
CA ARG A 328 3.88 -18.17 24.96
C ARG A 328 3.32 -17.98 23.56
N LYS A 329 2.71 -16.82 23.26
CA LYS A 329 2.17 -16.55 21.91
C LYS A 329 3.26 -16.62 20.84
N GLN A 330 4.48 -16.17 21.14
CA GLN A 330 5.60 -16.26 20.22
C GLN A 330 6.01 -17.73 19.96
N ALA A 331 6.03 -18.57 21.00
CA ALA A 331 6.27 -20.01 20.83
C ALA A 331 5.16 -20.68 20.00
N GLU A 332 3.89 -20.33 20.24
CA GLU A 332 2.76 -20.80 19.43
C GLU A 332 2.92 -20.36 17.95
N TYR A 333 3.29 -19.10 17.70
CA TYR A 333 3.46 -18.55 16.35
C TYR A 333 4.58 -19.25 15.57
N TYR A 334 5.71 -19.49 16.21
CA TYR A 334 6.82 -20.23 15.58
C TYR A 334 6.54 -21.73 15.44
N SER A 335 5.68 -22.29 16.27
CA SER A 335 5.25 -23.68 16.14
C SER A 335 4.37 -23.89 14.91
N LEU A 336 3.63 -22.87 14.45
CA LEU A 336 2.92 -22.91 13.18
C LEU A 336 3.89 -23.18 12.02
N LEU A 337 5.03 -22.48 11.94
CA LEU A 337 6.03 -22.72 10.88
C LEU A 337 6.51 -24.17 10.86
N ILE A 338 6.81 -24.73 12.04
CA ILE A 338 7.30 -26.11 12.18
C ILE A 338 6.23 -27.12 11.76
N ASP A 339 5.00 -26.92 12.22
CA ASP A 339 3.87 -27.81 11.89
C ASP A 339 3.54 -27.75 10.39
N LEU A 340 3.35 -26.55 9.85
CA LEU A 340 2.96 -26.34 8.45
C LEU A 340 4.05 -26.80 7.46
N SER A 341 5.33 -26.54 7.74
CA SER A 341 6.42 -27.04 6.90
C SER A 341 6.53 -28.57 6.93
N SER A 342 6.27 -29.19 8.07
CA SER A 342 6.19 -30.66 8.17
C SER A 342 5.01 -31.20 7.35
N ASP A 343 3.86 -30.54 7.41
CA ASP A 343 2.65 -30.91 6.68
C ASP A 343 2.85 -30.77 5.15
N LEU A 344 3.51 -29.70 4.68
CA LEU A 344 3.87 -29.52 3.26
C LEU A 344 4.75 -30.67 2.76
N VAL A 345 5.81 -31.01 3.50
CA VAL A 345 6.72 -32.10 3.10
C VAL A 345 6.00 -33.45 3.13
N THR A 346 5.24 -33.75 4.19
CA THR A 346 4.57 -35.05 4.35
C THR A 346 3.43 -35.26 3.38
N SER A 347 2.74 -34.19 2.96
CA SER A 347 1.68 -34.26 1.94
C SER A 347 2.21 -34.41 0.51
N GLY A 348 3.52 -34.22 0.30
CA GLY A 348 4.15 -34.33 -1.02
C GLY A 348 4.06 -33.05 -1.85
N ALA A 349 3.93 -31.89 -1.19
CA ALA A 349 4.02 -30.61 -1.87
C ALA A 349 5.34 -30.50 -2.68
N PRO A 350 5.32 -29.85 -3.85
CA PRO A 350 6.53 -29.59 -4.64
C PRO A 350 7.63 -28.88 -3.85
N GLU A 351 8.89 -29.21 -4.14
CA GLU A 351 10.05 -28.59 -3.49
C GLU A 351 10.04 -27.05 -3.57
N PRO A 352 9.69 -26.40 -4.69
CA PRO A 352 9.72 -24.94 -4.75
C PRO A 352 8.72 -24.24 -3.81
N LEU A 353 7.58 -24.88 -3.49
CA LEU A 353 6.64 -24.39 -2.47
C LEU A 353 7.21 -24.50 -1.06
N ILE A 354 7.95 -25.57 -0.78
CA ILE A 354 8.61 -25.77 0.52
C ILE A 354 9.77 -24.78 0.67
N HIS A 355 10.52 -24.56 -0.41
CA HIS A 355 11.59 -23.56 -0.47
C HIS A 355 11.04 -22.16 -0.20
N PHE A 356 9.95 -21.77 -0.89
CA PHE A 356 9.27 -20.51 -0.66
C PHE A 356 8.92 -20.32 0.82
N GLY A 357 8.22 -21.27 1.42
CA GLY A 357 7.79 -21.15 2.82
C GLY A 357 8.92 -21.03 3.86
N LEU A 358 10.16 -21.38 3.52
CA LEU A 358 11.28 -21.40 4.47
C LEU A 358 12.33 -20.31 4.21
N CYS A 359 12.42 -19.78 2.99
CA CYS A 359 13.53 -18.90 2.59
C CYS A 359 13.38 -17.44 3.02
N ALA A 360 12.21 -17.02 3.47
CA ALA A 360 11.98 -15.65 3.92
C ALA A 360 12.91 -15.17 5.06
N THR A 361 13.46 -16.08 5.87
CA THR A 361 14.49 -15.70 6.86
C THR A 361 15.75 -15.16 6.18
N LEU A 362 16.17 -15.78 5.05
CA LEU A 362 17.31 -15.32 4.25
C LEU A 362 16.99 -14.01 3.54
N PHE A 363 15.76 -13.86 3.03
CA PHE A 363 15.28 -12.60 2.45
C PHE A 363 15.49 -11.42 3.41
N VAL A 364 15.09 -11.55 4.67
CA VAL A 364 15.28 -10.47 5.65
C VAL A 364 16.76 -10.16 5.94
N LEU A 365 17.65 -11.14 5.79
CA LEU A 365 19.09 -10.98 6.03
C LEU A 365 19.87 -10.42 4.84
N LEU A 366 19.30 -10.48 3.63
CA LEU A 366 20.00 -10.15 2.38
C LEU A 366 19.44 -8.91 1.68
N VAL A 367 18.19 -8.54 1.95
CA VAL A 367 17.51 -7.45 1.24
C VAL A 367 17.70 -6.12 1.94
N ASP A 368 18.08 -5.12 1.15
CA ASP A 368 18.51 -3.80 1.62
C ASP A 368 17.45 -3.14 2.48
N ARG A 369 16.16 -3.30 2.13
CA ARG A 369 15.02 -2.80 2.90
C ARG A 369 15.11 -3.01 4.41
N TYR A 370 15.49 -4.21 4.83
CA TYR A 370 15.54 -4.57 6.24
C TYR A 370 16.80 -4.03 6.92
N HIS A 371 17.91 -3.94 6.17
CA HIS A 371 19.11 -3.25 6.62
C HIS A 371 18.88 -1.74 6.76
N GLU A 372 18.12 -1.14 5.85
CA GLU A 372 17.72 0.27 5.92
C GLU A 372 16.89 0.54 7.19
N ARG A 373 15.91 -0.31 7.49
CA ARG A 373 15.14 -0.23 8.75
C ARG A 373 16.02 -0.38 9.99
N ALA A 374 16.93 -1.36 10.00
CA ALA A 374 17.86 -1.57 11.11
C ALA A 374 18.78 -0.36 11.35
N LYS A 375 19.22 0.31 10.27
CA LYS A 375 20.10 1.48 10.31
C LYS A 375 19.35 2.81 10.45
N GLN A 376 18.01 2.79 10.33
CA GLN A 376 17.16 3.99 10.21
C GLN A 376 17.66 4.97 9.13
N GLY A 377 18.10 4.43 7.99
CA GLY A 377 18.63 5.24 6.89
C GLY A 377 18.60 4.48 5.57
N ARG A 378 18.44 5.22 4.47
CA ARG A 378 18.38 4.64 3.12
C ARG A 378 19.76 4.24 2.62
N ILE A 379 19.84 3.09 1.96
CA ILE A 379 20.97 2.67 1.14
C ILE A 379 20.81 3.35 -0.23
N PRO A 380 21.87 3.97 -0.79
CA PRO A 380 21.79 4.55 -2.12
C PRO A 380 21.37 3.52 -3.17
N LEU A 381 20.51 3.94 -4.09
CA LEU A 381 20.17 3.10 -5.25
C LEU A 381 21.31 3.22 -6.26
N GLU A 382 21.99 2.10 -6.52
CA GLU A 382 23.07 2.05 -7.50
C GLU A 382 22.58 2.45 -8.90
N PRO A 383 23.30 3.31 -9.65
CA PRO A 383 22.84 3.83 -10.94
C PRO A 383 22.49 2.73 -11.94
N ARG A 384 23.25 1.63 -11.95
CA ARG A 384 22.98 0.48 -12.80
C ARG A 384 21.67 -0.22 -12.45
N VAL A 385 21.32 -0.32 -11.17
CA VAL A 385 20.03 -0.89 -10.76
C VAL A 385 18.89 0.02 -11.20
N ALA A 386 19.05 1.34 -11.06
CA ALA A 386 18.06 2.30 -11.54
C ALA A 386 17.87 2.22 -13.07
N GLU A 387 18.94 2.03 -13.84
CA GLU A 387 18.88 1.82 -15.30
C GLU A 387 18.12 0.54 -15.66
N GLU A 388 18.43 -0.59 -15.01
CA GLU A 388 17.74 -1.87 -15.25
C GLU A 388 16.24 -1.80 -14.91
N ILE A 389 15.89 -1.14 -13.79
CA ILE A 389 14.47 -0.87 -13.46
C ILE A 389 13.86 0.02 -14.55
N GLY A 390 14.61 1.02 -15.01
CA GLY A 390 14.22 1.91 -16.10
C GLY A 390 13.85 1.18 -17.40
N LEU A 391 14.64 0.16 -17.76
CA LEU A 391 14.42 -0.69 -18.93
C LEU A 391 13.24 -1.65 -18.75
N MET A 392 13.06 -2.19 -17.54
CA MET A 392 12.03 -3.18 -17.22
C MET A 392 10.64 -2.57 -17.05
N ALA A 393 10.55 -1.41 -16.39
CA ALA A 393 9.28 -0.85 -15.92
C ALA A 393 8.93 0.48 -16.60
N GLY A 394 9.94 1.21 -17.08
CA GLY A 394 9.80 2.55 -17.66
C GLY A 394 10.69 3.59 -16.98
N PRO A 395 10.78 4.83 -17.49
CA PRO A 395 11.78 5.80 -17.01
C PRO A 395 11.35 6.65 -15.81
N CYS A 396 10.05 6.73 -15.51
CA CYS A 396 9.50 7.68 -14.52
C CYS A 396 8.79 6.94 -13.38
N PRO A 397 9.43 6.74 -12.21
CA PRO A 397 8.90 5.89 -11.15
C PRO A 397 7.47 6.21 -10.74
N MET A 398 7.10 7.50 -10.65
CA MET A 398 5.75 7.95 -10.32
C MET A 398 5.21 9.04 -11.23
N ASP A 399 3.87 9.07 -11.34
CA ASP A 399 3.15 10.20 -11.90
C ASP A 399 3.35 11.47 -11.05
N ALA A 400 3.67 12.58 -11.72
CA ALA A 400 3.90 13.88 -11.08
C ALA A 400 2.75 14.32 -10.15
N ALA A 401 1.51 13.93 -10.49
CA ALA A 401 0.36 14.24 -9.65
C ALA A 401 0.42 13.55 -8.27
N LEU A 402 0.76 12.26 -8.23
CA LEU A 402 0.82 11.47 -6.99
C LEU A 402 2.06 11.82 -6.18
N GLU A 403 3.21 11.92 -6.86
CA GLU A 403 4.47 12.39 -6.27
C GLU A 403 4.26 13.68 -5.49
N GLY A 404 3.41 14.56 -6.01
CA GLY A 404 3.16 15.80 -5.34
C GLY A 404 2.17 15.82 -4.20
N ILE A 405 1.22 14.89 -4.15
CA ILE A 405 0.41 14.70 -2.93
C ILE A 405 1.32 14.24 -1.81
N TYR A 406 2.16 13.26 -2.13
CA TYR A 406 3.15 12.73 -1.22
C TYR A 406 4.07 13.84 -0.70
N ARG A 407 4.63 14.65 -1.61
CA ARG A 407 5.49 15.79 -1.27
C ARG A 407 4.77 16.83 -0.39
N LEU A 408 3.51 17.13 -0.69
CA LEU A 408 2.71 18.07 0.09
C LEU A 408 2.51 17.56 1.53
N HIS A 409 2.17 16.29 1.70
CA HIS A 409 2.04 15.67 3.02
C HIS A 409 3.36 15.67 3.79
N PHE A 410 4.45 15.30 3.12
CA PHE A 410 5.79 15.34 3.69
C PHE A 410 6.11 16.73 4.24
N LEU A 411 5.96 17.80 3.43
CA LEU A 411 6.27 19.16 3.87
C LEU A 411 5.32 19.66 4.98
N ALA A 412 4.04 19.29 4.92
CA ALA A 412 3.06 19.67 5.93
C ALA A 412 3.35 19.06 7.32
N GLN A 413 3.91 17.85 7.36
CA GLN A 413 4.33 17.19 8.59
C GLN A 413 5.47 17.96 9.27
N TYR A 414 6.54 18.28 8.55
CA TYR A 414 7.68 19.04 9.11
C TYR A 414 7.29 20.44 9.57
N GLY A 415 6.41 21.11 8.81
CA GLY A 415 5.86 22.40 9.21
C GLY A 415 5.08 22.34 10.53
N ALA A 416 4.33 21.26 10.79
CA ALA A 416 3.62 21.07 12.07
C ALA A 416 4.58 20.91 13.25
N GLU A 417 5.69 20.21 13.04
CA GLU A 417 6.70 19.96 14.07
C GLU A 417 7.61 21.18 14.34
N GLY A 418 7.46 22.27 13.58
CA GLY A 418 8.34 23.43 13.64
C GLY A 418 9.78 23.11 13.22
N ARG A 419 9.97 22.06 12.41
CA ARG A 419 11.28 21.56 11.98
C ARG A 419 11.52 21.86 10.50
N ALA A 420 12.79 22.00 10.14
CA ALA A 420 13.19 22.00 8.73
C ALA A 420 13.32 20.55 8.22
N PRO A 421 12.98 20.26 6.95
CA PRO A 421 13.15 18.93 6.37
C PRO A 421 14.65 18.54 6.25
N PRO A 422 14.98 17.25 6.40
CA PRO A 422 16.36 16.77 6.60
C PRO A 422 17.27 16.74 5.35
N GLU A 423 16.75 16.52 4.13
CA GLU A 423 17.55 16.51 2.89
C GLU A 423 16.72 17.04 1.69
N GLY A 424 17.29 17.96 0.89
CA GLY A 424 16.67 18.49 -0.34
C GLY A 424 16.02 19.88 -0.20
N PRO A 425 15.66 20.53 -1.32
CA PRO A 425 15.85 21.97 -1.55
C PRO A 425 14.96 22.87 -0.68
N GLN A 426 15.37 24.14 -0.56
CA GLN A 426 14.99 25.18 0.42
C GLN A 426 13.49 25.59 0.53
N GLY A 427 12.54 24.74 0.18
CA GLY A 427 11.11 25.04 0.25
C GLY A 427 10.49 24.64 1.58
N GLN A 428 10.34 25.58 2.51
CA GLN A 428 9.22 25.50 3.46
C GLN A 428 7.95 25.94 2.73
N LEU A 429 6.84 25.21 2.91
CA LEU A 429 5.53 25.70 2.47
C LEU A 429 5.29 27.08 3.07
N ALA A 430 4.67 27.97 2.30
CA ALA A 430 4.18 29.23 2.85
C ALA A 430 3.30 28.98 4.10
N LYS A 431 3.43 29.83 5.12
CA LYS A 431 2.72 29.69 6.40
C LYS A 431 1.21 29.53 6.21
N GLU A 432 0.64 30.27 5.26
CA GLU A 432 -0.77 30.27 4.91
C GLU A 432 -1.20 28.96 4.26
N LEU A 433 -0.35 28.38 3.39
CA LEU A 433 -0.59 27.07 2.79
C LEU A 433 -0.46 25.95 3.84
N LEU A 434 0.55 26.02 4.72
CA LEU A 434 0.72 25.07 5.80
C LEU A 434 -0.51 25.07 6.73
N LEU A 435 -0.99 26.25 7.12
CA LEU A 435 -2.21 26.41 7.92
C LEU A 435 -3.44 25.83 7.21
N ALA A 436 -3.57 26.03 5.90
CA ALA A 436 -4.67 25.47 5.11
C ALA A 436 -4.61 23.95 5.02
N CYS A 437 -3.41 23.37 4.81
CA CYS A 437 -3.20 21.92 4.81
C CYS A 437 -3.56 21.33 6.18
N HIS A 438 -3.13 21.95 7.28
CA HIS A 438 -3.48 21.52 8.64
C HIS A 438 -4.98 21.64 8.91
N LYS A 439 -5.61 22.76 8.55
CA LYS A 439 -7.05 22.95 8.71
C LYS A 439 -7.83 21.89 7.93
N ARG A 440 -7.44 21.60 6.69
CA ARG A 440 -8.09 20.56 5.88
C ARG A 440 -7.85 19.16 6.45
N ALA A 441 -6.64 18.88 6.95
CA ALA A 441 -6.34 17.63 7.66
C ALA A 441 -7.25 17.45 8.88
N GLU A 442 -7.40 18.47 9.72
CA GLU A 442 -8.31 18.42 10.88
C GLU A 442 -9.78 18.26 10.47
N LEU A 443 -10.24 18.95 9.41
CA LEU A 443 -11.59 18.75 8.88
C LEU A 443 -11.82 17.31 8.40
N ARG A 444 -10.85 16.71 7.69
CA ARG A 444 -10.92 15.29 7.26
C ARG A 444 -10.98 14.36 8.48
N LYS A 445 -10.20 14.64 9.53
CA LYS A 445 -10.24 13.85 10.78
C LYS A 445 -11.57 13.97 11.51
N LEU A 446 -12.12 15.18 11.60
CA LEU A 446 -13.42 15.42 12.19
C LEU A 446 -14.54 14.76 11.39
N ALA A 447 -14.51 14.84 10.05
CA ALA A 447 -15.48 14.15 9.21
C ALA A 447 -15.46 12.64 9.43
N TYR A 448 -14.28 12.02 9.49
CA TYR A 448 -14.15 10.59 9.78
C TYR A 448 -14.73 10.21 11.15
N LYS A 449 -14.50 11.02 12.19
CA LYS A 449 -15.06 10.82 13.54
C LYS A 449 -16.56 11.14 13.63
N ALA A 450 -17.05 12.13 12.90
CA ALA A 450 -18.47 12.48 12.88
C ALA A 450 -19.31 11.41 12.16
N VAL A 451 -18.74 10.69 11.20
CA VAL A 451 -19.44 9.54 10.62
C VAL A 451 -19.60 8.40 11.65
N SER A 452 -18.73 8.32 12.67
CA SER A 452 -18.84 7.33 13.76
C SER A 452 -19.77 7.77 14.90
N GLN A 453 -20.02 9.08 15.04
CA GLN A 453 -20.94 9.68 16.00
C GLN A 453 -22.04 10.39 15.22
N ALA A 454 -23.18 9.74 14.97
CA ALA A 454 -24.26 10.14 14.05
C ALA A 454 -24.86 11.56 14.22
N GLU A 455 -24.05 12.60 14.12
CA GLU A 455 -24.39 14.01 14.15
C GLU A 455 -24.12 14.60 12.77
N ALA A 456 -25.10 15.34 12.26
CA ALA A 456 -24.98 16.03 10.98
C ALA A 456 -23.84 17.06 11.07
N PHE A 457 -22.70 16.77 10.44
CA PHE A 457 -21.58 17.69 10.40
C PHE A 457 -21.85 18.80 9.40
N SER A 458 -22.17 19.99 9.90
CA SER A 458 -22.06 21.23 9.14
C SER A 458 -20.62 21.74 9.26
N LEU A 459 -19.95 21.93 8.12
CA LEU A 459 -18.65 22.58 8.05
C LEU A 459 -18.72 23.91 8.80
N PRO A 460 -17.80 24.21 9.75
CA PRO A 460 -17.69 25.55 10.29
C PRO A 460 -17.42 26.49 9.11
N ASP A 461 -18.25 27.52 8.93
CA ASP A 461 -17.93 28.62 8.05
C ASP A 461 -16.59 29.19 8.50
N GLY A 462 -15.55 28.82 7.76
CA GLY A 462 -14.20 29.21 8.07
C GLY A 462 -14.08 30.69 7.82
N ASP A 463 -13.93 31.45 8.90
CA ASP A 463 -13.61 32.88 8.92
C ASP A 463 -12.60 33.19 7.81
N GLN A 464 -13.08 33.82 6.74
CA GLN A 464 -12.26 34.22 5.61
C GLN A 464 -11.51 35.47 6.05
N GLY A 465 -10.23 35.32 6.41
CA GLY A 465 -9.38 36.45 6.75
C GLY A 465 -9.56 37.60 5.74
N GLU A 466 -9.75 38.80 6.27
CA GLU A 466 -10.37 39.98 5.64
C GLU A 466 -9.63 40.60 4.42
N CYS A 467 -8.66 39.92 3.81
CA CYS A 467 -7.87 40.46 2.69
C CYS A 467 -8.13 39.78 1.31
N GLY A 468 -9.05 38.80 1.24
CA GLY A 468 -9.39 38.07 -0.01
C GLY A 468 -10.68 38.51 -0.71
N THR A 469 -11.33 39.59 -0.27
CA THR A 469 -12.75 39.86 -0.59
C THR A 469 -13.00 40.75 -1.82
N CYS A 470 -11.97 41.32 -2.46
CA CYS A 470 -12.19 42.13 -3.66
C CYS A 470 -12.45 41.25 -4.90
N ALA A 471 -13.21 41.80 -5.87
CA ALA A 471 -13.56 41.09 -7.09
C ALA A 471 -12.33 40.66 -7.92
N CYS A 472 -11.25 41.45 -7.92
CA CYS A 472 -10.03 41.16 -8.65
C CYS A 472 -9.26 39.97 -8.05
N ALA A 473 -9.21 39.87 -6.72
CA ALA A 473 -8.62 38.73 -6.02
C ALA A 473 -9.37 37.44 -6.37
N ASN A 474 -10.71 37.47 -6.30
CA ASN A 474 -11.54 36.33 -6.66
C ASN A 474 -11.39 35.93 -8.14
N HIS A 475 -11.28 36.90 -9.04
CA HIS A 475 -11.06 36.65 -10.45
C HIS A 475 -9.70 35.99 -10.73
N TRP A 476 -8.62 36.52 -10.15
CA TRP A 476 -7.28 35.97 -10.28
C TRP A 476 -7.19 34.56 -9.70
N VAL A 477 -7.73 34.34 -8.50
CA VAL A 477 -7.81 33.02 -7.85
C VAL A 477 -8.53 32.04 -8.78
N SER A 478 -9.68 32.43 -9.35
CA SER A 478 -10.43 31.56 -10.27
C SER A 478 -9.64 31.21 -11.55
N LYS A 479 -8.91 32.17 -12.13
CA LYS A 479 -8.11 31.96 -13.35
C LYS A 479 -6.92 31.04 -13.12
N VAL A 480 -6.18 31.26 -12.04
CA VAL A 480 -5.07 30.37 -11.66
C VAL A 480 -5.63 28.98 -11.35
N HIS A 481 -6.87 28.85 -10.87
CA HIS A 481 -7.51 27.56 -10.58
C HIS A 481 -7.76 26.79 -11.86
N ALA A 482 -8.33 27.45 -12.86
CA ALA A 482 -8.56 26.85 -14.17
C ALA A 482 -7.25 26.44 -14.87
N ALA A 483 -6.20 27.27 -14.79
CA ALA A 483 -4.88 26.93 -15.34
C ALA A 483 -4.31 25.66 -14.72
N ALA A 484 -4.44 25.56 -13.40
CA ALA A 484 -3.86 24.48 -12.64
C ALA A 484 -4.62 23.14 -12.83
N GLN A 485 -5.92 23.19 -13.15
CA GLN A 485 -6.69 22.01 -13.63
C GLN A 485 -6.16 21.44 -14.95
N SER A 486 -5.49 22.27 -15.77
CA SER A 486 -4.97 21.86 -17.08
C SER A 486 -3.51 21.39 -17.01
N ALA A 487 -2.81 21.62 -15.89
CA ALA A 487 -1.39 21.35 -15.79
C ALA A 487 -1.06 19.85 -15.57
N THR A 488 -0.16 19.37 -16.41
CA THR A 488 0.60 18.11 -16.38
C THR A 488 1.35 17.74 -15.12
N ASN A 489 2.15 18.74 -14.77
CA ASN A 489 3.37 18.73 -13.99
C ASN A 489 3.72 20.21 -13.74
N PRO A 490 4.67 20.53 -12.86
CA PRO A 490 4.96 21.92 -12.51
C PRO A 490 5.80 22.69 -13.52
N ALA A 491 6.52 22.02 -14.42
CA ALA A 491 7.11 22.75 -15.54
C ALA A 491 6.01 23.33 -16.43
N GLU A 492 4.97 22.54 -16.68
CA GLU A 492 3.77 22.97 -17.41
C GLU A 492 2.98 24.02 -16.62
N MET A 493 2.77 23.85 -15.30
CA MET A 493 2.11 24.89 -14.50
C MET A 493 2.91 26.19 -14.49
N ARG A 494 4.23 26.13 -14.33
CA ARG A 494 5.11 27.29 -14.45
C ARG A 494 4.94 27.95 -15.82
N ARG A 495 4.94 27.16 -16.90
CA ARG A 495 4.69 27.67 -18.26
C ARG A 495 3.34 28.37 -18.37
N LEU A 496 2.26 27.80 -17.82
CA LEU A 496 0.92 28.38 -17.85
C LEU A 496 0.81 29.67 -17.02
N LEU A 497 1.51 29.74 -15.89
CA LEU A 497 1.57 30.96 -15.06
C LEU A 497 2.35 32.10 -15.74
N VAL A 498 3.38 31.79 -16.55
CA VAL A 498 4.23 32.79 -17.23
C VAL A 498 3.69 33.22 -18.59
N SER A 499 3.10 32.29 -19.34
CA SER A 499 2.79 32.51 -20.77
C SER A 499 1.58 33.39 -21.04
N GLY A 500 0.77 33.71 -20.02
CA GLY A 500 -0.50 34.43 -20.21
C GLY A 500 -1.60 33.61 -20.91
N GLU A 501 -1.29 32.40 -21.41
CA GLU A 501 -2.20 31.56 -22.21
C GLU A 501 -3.54 31.28 -21.49
N VAL A 502 -3.50 31.12 -20.17
CA VAL A 502 -4.71 30.87 -19.36
C VAL A 502 -5.11 32.06 -18.49
N LEU A 503 -4.12 32.85 -18.04
CA LEU A 503 -4.35 33.96 -17.12
C LEU A 503 -4.75 35.26 -17.83
N GLY A 504 -4.39 35.44 -19.10
CA GLY A 504 -4.35 36.73 -19.78
C GLY A 504 -2.98 37.40 -19.61
N ASP A 505 -2.54 38.16 -20.62
CA ASP A 505 -1.23 38.83 -20.64
C ASP A 505 -1.06 39.82 -19.47
N ASP A 506 -2.15 40.37 -18.97
CA ASP A 506 -2.24 41.30 -17.85
C ASP A 506 -2.12 40.63 -16.47
N MET A 507 -2.28 39.30 -16.39
CA MET A 507 -2.19 38.51 -15.16
C MET A 507 -1.06 37.48 -15.17
N ALA A 508 -0.30 37.40 -16.28
CA ALA A 508 0.88 36.57 -16.40
C ALA A 508 1.96 36.96 -15.37
N LEU A 509 2.58 35.97 -14.74
CA LEU A 509 3.67 36.19 -13.80
C LEU A 509 5.01 36.22 -14.53
N SER A 510 5.82 37.23 -14.26
CA SER A 510 7.25 37.21 -14.64
C SER A 510 8.01 36.14 -13.86
N ASP A 511 9.14 35.65 -14.40
CA ASP A 511 10.04 34.74 -13.68
C ASP A 511 10.50 35.33 -12.33
N THR A 512 10.71 36.64 -12.27
CA THR A 512 11.06 37.35 -11.03
C THR A 512 9.93 37.30 -10.01
N GLN A 513 8.68 37.48 -10.44
CA GLN A 513 7.52 37.31 -9.57
C GLN A 513 7.44 35.86 -9.08
N LEU A 514 7.52 34.87 -9.97
CA LEU A 514 7.50 33.46 -9.56
C LEU A 514 8.57 33.11 -8.51
N GLY A 515 9.77 33.69 -8.61
CA GLY A 515 10.81 33.55 -7.58
C GLY A 515 10.41 34.05 -6.19
N LEU A 516 9.43 34.93 -6.07
CA LEU A 516 8.89 35.44 -4.80
C LEU A 516 7.75 34.60 -4.21
N VAL A 517 7.08 33.71 -4.98
CA VAL A 517 6.15 32.69 -4.40
C VAL A 517 6.92 31.64 -3.60
N GLY A 518 8.24 31.62 -3.73
CA GLY A 518 9.14 30.70 -3.05
C GLY A 518 9.61 29.56 -3.97
N HIS A 519 9.96 28.44 -3.34
CA HIS A 519 10.58 27.31 -4.01
C HIS A 519 9.64 26.60 -5.02
N LEU A 520 10.19 25.82 -5.95
CA LEU A 520 9.44 24.97 -6.89
C LEU A 520 8.38 24.10 -6.18
N ASP A 521 8.60 23.74 -4.91
CA ASP A 521 7.64 23.01 -4.07
C ASP A 521 6.30 23.74 -3.87
N ASN A 522 6.28 25.08 -3.87
CA ASN A 522 5.05 25.87 -3.79
C ASN A 522 4.27 25.87 -5.12
N ILE A 523 4.99 25.89 -6.25
CA ILE A 523 4.43 25.71 -7.60
C ILE A 523 4.02 24.24 -7.84
N TRP A 524 4.67 23.30 -7.15
CA TRP A 524 4.36 21.88 -7.17
C TRP A 524 3.07 21.59 -6.37
N ALA A 525 2.96 22.13 -5.14
CA ALA A 525 1.73 22.09 -4.34
C ALA A 525 0.51 22.65 -5.10
N LEU A 526 0.73 23.69 -5.91
CA LEU A 526 -0.25 24.25 -6.85
C LEU A 526 -0.76 23.21 -7.86
N CYS A 527 0.10 22.40 -8.48
CA CYS A 527 -0.28 21.41 -9.49
C CYS A 527 -1.09 20.26 -8.89
N VAL A 528 -0.69 19.86 -7.69
CA VAL A 528 -1.19 18.68 -6.99
C VAL A 528 -2.59 18.90 -6.46
N ALA A 529 -2.81 20.03 -5.78
CA ALA A 529 -4.09 20.34 -5.16
C ALA A 529 -5.25 20.45 -6.16
N CYS A 530 -4.97 20.64 -7.46
CA CYS A 530 -5.98 20.76 -8.52
C CYS A 530 -6.68 19.45 -8.84
N ARG A 531 -5.95 18.34 -8.81
CA ARG A 531 -6.45 17.05 -9.30
C ARG A 531 -7.31 16.30 -8.28
N PHE A 532 -7.41 16.83 -7.06
CA PHE A 532 -8.00 16.12 -5.91
C PHE A 532 -9.06 16.99 -5.21
N GLY A 533 -10.19 17.19 -5.91
CA GLY A 533 -11.45 17.71 -5.36
C GLY A 533 -11.41 19.16 -4.86
N CYS A 534 -12.13 20.05 -5.53
CA CYS A 534 -12.38 21.42 -5.07
C CYS A 534 -13.63 21.45 -4.17
N GLY A 535 -13.50 21.98 -2.94
CA GLY A 535 -14.59 22.12 -1.96
C GLY A 535 -14.35 23.28 -0.97
N VAL A 536 -15.20 23.42 0.05
CA VAL A 536 -14.99 24.41 1.13
C VAL A 536 -13.70 24.07 1.89
N GLY A 537 -12.78 25.02 2.02
CA GLY A 537 -11.46 24.77 2.62
C GLY A 537 -10.43 24.17 1.65
N CYS A 538 -10.64 24.34 0.34
CA CYS A 538 -9.67 23.97 -0.69
C CYS A 538 -8.29 24.59 -0.41
N GLU A 539 -7.26 23.75 -0.23
CA GLU A 539 -5.85 24.16 -0.09
C GLU A 539 -5.44 25.10 -1.25
N TRP A 540 -6.06 24.89 -2.40
CA TRP A 540 -5.93 25.69 -3.60
C TRP A 540 -6.38 27.15 -3.43
N LYS A 541 -7.56 27.39 -2.84
CA LYS A 541 -8.06 28.76 -2.60
C LYS A 541 -7.15 29.50 -1.62
N ALA A 542 -6.63 28.82 -0.59
CA ALA A 542 -5.73 29.41 0.39
C ALA A 542 -4.37 29.78 -0.21
N PHE A 543 -3.79 28.89 -1.03
CA PHE A 543 -2.54 29.17 -1.73
C PHE A 543 -2.67 30.29 -2.77
N ALA A 544 -3.75 30.28 -3.54
CA ALA A 544 -4.03 31.33 -4.51
C ALA A 544 -4.21 32.68 -3.79
N SER A 545 -4.93 32.69 -2.66
CA SER A 545 -5.05 33.88 -1.82
C SER A 545 -3.70 34.38 -1.28
N TYR A 546 -2.82 33.46 -0.85
CA TYR A 546 -1.44 33.80 -0.45
C TYR A 546 -0.64 34.42 -1.60
N THR A 547 -0.71 33.82 -2.78
CA THR A 547 0.02 34.29 -3.97
C THR A 547 -0.49 35.66 -4.41
N TRP A 548 -1.81 35.87 -4.34
CA TRP A 548 -2.45 37.17 -4.54
C TRP A 548 -1.91 38.22 -3.57
N GLN A 549 -1.82 37.89 -2.29
CA GLN A 549 -1.28 38.78 -1.25
C GLN A 549 0.19 39.16 -1.50
N ARG A 550 0.99 38.26 -2.09
CA ARG A 550 2.41 38.51 -2.38
C ARG A 550 2.65 39.41 -3.58
N PHE A 551 1.84 39.30 -4.62
CA PHE A 551 2.07 40.01 -5.88
C PHE A 551 1.18 41.21 -6.11
N PHE A 552 -0.08 41.04 -5.75
CA PHE A 552 -1.12 41.94 -6.19
C PHE A 552 -1.54 42.84 -5.03
N ALA A 553 -1.66 42.37 -3.79
CA ALA A 553 -2.10 43.23 -2.68
C ALA A 553 -1.23 44.49 -2.47
N ALA A 554 0.08 44.43 -2.72
CA ALA A 554 0.96 45.60 -2.61
C ALA A 554 0.81 46.62 -3.76
N SER A 555 0.33 46.19 -4.93
CA SER A 555 0.11 47.02 -6.11
C SER A 555 -1.37 47.36 -6.36
N HIS A 556 -2.27 46.76 -5.57
CA HIS A 556 -3.71 46.81 -5.80
C HIS A 556 -4.36 48.04 -5.14
N GLN A 557 -4.69 49.04 -5.94
CA GLN A 557 -5.59 50.13 -5.57
C GLN A 557 -7.01 49.79 -6.01
N CYS A 558 -7.76 49.05 -5.19
CA CYS A 558 -9.18 48.91 -5.42
C CYS A 558 -9.86 50.22 -4.99
N GLY A 559 -10.30 51.03 -5.96
CA GLY A 559 -11.23 52.12 -5.67
C GLY A 559 -12.49 51.52 -5.07
N HIS A 560 -12.77 51.81 -3.80
CA HIS A 560 -14.08 51.53 -3.21
C HIS A 560 -15.12 52.30 -4.03
N ALA A 561 -15.94 51.57 -4.79
CA ALA A 561 -17.19 52.04 -5.37
C ALA A 561 -18.35 51.39 -4.64
#